data_AF-A0A915N2T8-F1
#
_entry.id   AF-A0A915N2T8-F1
#
_cell.length_a   1.000
_cell.length_b   1.000
_cell.length_c   1.000
_cell.angle_alpha   90.00
_cell.angle_beta   90.00
_cell.angle_gamma   90.00
#
_symmetry.space_group_name_H-M   'P 1'
#
loop_
_entity.id
_entity.type
_entity.pdbx_description
1 polymer ?
#
loop_
_entity_poly.entity_id
_entity_poly.type
_entity_poly.pdbx_seq_one_letter_code
_entity_poly.pdbx_strand_id
1 'polypeptide(L)'
;MFSIFYELANLKWEGTQVDEFSLCNLFKQLGYKIICEKDLTARQMWITIQQFAEREEHLQCDSAIVVVMSHGVFDHLLGIDEMPVNFHSFVSCLNSKNAPKLIGKPKIFIVQACRGENYDEEKVPTFADILIASATTSNNVSWRNSATGTW
;
A
#
# COMPACT_ATOMS: atom_id res chain seq x y z
N MET A 1 -4.60 -4.00 -19.33
CA MET A 1 -3.87 -3.97 -18.05
C MET A 1 -3.61 -2.52 -17.70
N PHE A 2 -4.55 -1.90 -16.99
CA PHE A 2 -4.35 -0.60 -16.35
C PHE A 2 -4.32 -0.90 -14.88
N SER A 3 -3.19 -0.80 -14.21
CA SER A 3 -3.17 -1.00 -12.77
C SER A 3 -2.38 0.14 -12.16
N ILE A 4 -2.78 0.67 -11.02
CA ILE A 4 -2.13 1.86 -10.48
C ILE A 4 -1.15 1.47 -9.39
N PHE A 5 0.07 2.00 -9.49
CA PHE A 5 1.04 2.03 -8.39
C PHE A 5 0.87 3.37 -7.69
N TYR A 6 0.90 3.34 -6.37
CA TYR A 6 0.85 4.53 -5.54
C TYR A 6 2.05 4.47 -4.62
N GLU A 7 2.86 5.51 -4.58
CA GLU A 7 4.00 5.61 -3.67
C GLU A 7 3.78 6.79 -2.76
N LEU A 8 4.03 6.61 -1.46
CA LEU A 8 4.10 7.68 -0.48
C LEU A 8 5.50 7.65 0.09
N ALA A 9 6.39 8.52 -0.38
CA ALA A 9 7.74 8.65 0.15
C ALA A 9 7.79 9.86 1.09
N ASN A 10 8.03 9.62 2.38
CA ASN A 10 8.15 10.66 3.42
C ASN A 10 9.56 10.70 4.05
N LEU A 11 10.59 10.36 3.26
CA LEU A 11 11.94 10.14 3.76
C LEU A 11 12.98 10.94 2.95
N LYS A 12 13.56 11.99 3.56
CA LYS A 12 14.83 12.60 3.12
C LYS A 12 16.02 11.70 3.51
N TRP A 13 16.00 10.46 3.07
CA TRP A 13 17.10 9.51 3.29
C TRP A 13 17.78 9.22 1.96
N GLU A 14 19.11 9.18 1.96
CA GLU A 14 19.89 8.70 0.83
C GLU A 14 19.50 7.23 0.58
N GLY A 15 18.74 6.96 -0.48
CA GLY A 15 18.27 5.61 -0.82
C GLY A 15 16.80 5.53 -1.22
N THR A 16 15.91 6.33 -0.63
CA THR A 16 14.46 6.30 -0.96
C THR A 16 14.19 6.54 -2.45
N GLN A 17 14.98 7.41 -3.08
CA GLN A 17 14.89 7.68 -4.52
C GLN A 17 15.27 6.46 -5.37
N VAL A 18 16.15 5.59 -4.87
CA VAL A 18 16.53 4.34 -5.54
C VAL A 18 15.40 3.32 -5.43
N ASP A 19 14.77 3.21 -4.26
CA ASP A 19 13.60 2.35 -4.04
C ASP A 19 12.42 2.80 -4.90
N GLU A 20 12.12 4.10 -4.88
CA GLU A 20 11.12 4.75 -5.75
C GLU A 20 11.35 4.36 -7.21
N PHE A 21 12.56 4.63 -7.71
CA PHE A 21 12.89 4.37 -9.10
C PHE A 21 12.75 2.89 -9.45
N SER A 22 13.21 2.01 -8.56
CA SER A 22 13.18 0.56 -8.75
C SER A 22 11.74 0.03 -8.77
N LEU A 23 10.90 0.48 -7.83
CA LEU A 23 9.49 0.10 -7.76
C LEU A 23 8.70 0.65 -8.95
N CYS A 24 8.87 1.92 -9.28
CA CYS A 24 8.25 2.53 -10.45
C CYS A 24 8.62 1.78 -11.73
N ASN A 25 9.90 1.45 -11.91
CA ASN A 25 10.37 0.72 -13.07
C ASN A 25 9.81 -0.71 -13.11
N LEU A 26 9.81 -1.42 -11.98
CA LEU A 26 9.25 -2.77 -11.84
C LEU A 26 7.77 -2.78 -12.21
N PHE A 27 6.94 -1.96 -11.56
CA PHE A 27 5.50 -1.97 -11.78
C PHE A 27 5.14 -1.46 -13.18
N LYS A 28 5.93 -0.55 -13.74
CA LYS A 28 5.76 -0.14 -15.14
C LYS A 28 6.02 -1.29 -16.10
N GLN A 29 7.06 -2.10 -15.86
CA GLN A 29 7.32 -3.32 -16.65
C GLN A 29 6.22 -4.37 -16.49
N LEU A 30 5.59 -4.43 -15.31
CA LEU A 30 4.40 -5.26 -15.05
C LEU A 30 3.10 -4.68 -15.64
N GLY A 31 3.16 -3.59 -16.40
CA GLY A 31 2.00 -3.00 -17.08
C GLY A 31 1.13 -2.08 -16.20
N TYR A 32 1.64 -1.63 -15.05
CA TYR A 32 0.94 -0.69 -14.18
C TYR A 32 1.15 0.76 -14.68
N LYS A 33 0.06 1.53 -14.71
CA LYS A 33 0.06 2.99 -14.75
C LYS A 33 0.55 3.54 -13.41
N ILE A 34 1.72 4.16 -13.39
CA ILE A 34 2.32 4.64 -12.15
C ILE A 34 1.71 6.00 -11.73
N ILE A 35 1.38 6.15 -10.45
CA ILE A 35 1.12 7.43 -9.76
C ILE A 35 2.10 7.53 -8.58
N CYS A 36 2.81 8.64 -8.46
CA CYS A 36 3.73 8.86 -7.35
C CYS A 36 3.35 10.15 -6.65
N GLU A 37 3.25 10.11 -5.33
CA GLU A 37 2.99 11.27 -4.49
C GLU A 37 4.03 11.32 -3.37
N LYS A 38 4.59 12.49 -3.11
CA LYS A 38 5.73 12.62 -2.19
C LYS A 38 5.41 13.60 -1.09
N ASP A 39 6.02 13.37 0.05
CA ASP A 39 6.03 14.29 1.18
C ASP A 39 4.60 14.69 1.59
N LEU A 40 3.73 13.67 1.78
CA LEU A 40 2.34 13.89 2.15
C LEU A 40 2.17 14.00 3.66
N THR A 41 1.44 15.02 4.09
CA THR A 41 0.85 15.09 5.44
C THR A 41 -0.15 13.96 5.64
N ALA A 42 -0.45 13.62 6.90
CA ALA A 42 -1.44 12.59 7.22
C ALA A 42 -2.79 12.84 6.55
N ARG A 43 -3.21 14.12 6.49
CA ARG A 43 -4.44 14.53 5.80
C ARG A 43 -4.35 14.30 4.30
N GLN A 44 -3.22 14.62 3.67
CA GLN A 44 -3.04 14.39 2.24
C GLN A 44 -3.03 12.90 1.93
N MET A 45 -2.39 12.06 2.75
CA MET A 45 -2.43 10.60 2.58
C MET A 45 -3.87 10.07 2.51
N TRP A 46 -4.75 10.55 3.40
CA TRP A 46 -6.18 10.21 3.40
C TRP A 46 -6.90 10.64 2.12
N ILE A 47 -6.72 11.90 1.74
CA ILE A 47 -7.37 12.44 0.54
C ILE A 47 -6.94 11.64 -0.68
N THR A 48 -5.64 11.32 -0.78
CA THR A 48 -5.17 10.69 -1.99
C THR A 48 -5.54 9.22 -2.08
N ILE A 49 -5.56 8.45 -0.97
CA ILE A 49 -6.05 7.06 -1.04
C ILE A 49 -7.55 7.00 -1.37
N GLN A 50 -8.33 8.00 -0.93
CA GLN A 50 -9.75 8.13 -1.29
C GLN A 50 -9.93 8.47 -2.77
N GLN A 51 -9.21 9.48 -3.27
CA GLN A 51 -9.23 9.82 -4.70
C GLN A 51 -8.76 8.64 -5.56
N PHE A 52 -7.75 7.90 -5.08
CA PHE A 52 -7.28 6.70 -5.72
C PHE A 52 -8.37 5.63 -5.80
N ALA A 53 -9.09 5.36 -4.71
CA ALA A 53 -10.19 4.40 -4.64
C ALA A 53 -11.32 4.71 -5.64
N GLU A 54 -11.56 5.99 -5.93
CA GLU A 54 -12.65 6.47 -6.78
C GLU A 54 -12.36 6.45 -8.28
N ARG A 55 -11.10 6.21 -8.69
CA ARG A 55 -10.71 6.31 -10.11
C ARG A 55 -11.51 5.42 -11.04
N GLU A 56 -11.96 5.99 -12.16
CA GLU A 56 -12.73 5.26 -13.18
C GLU A 56 -11.88 4.19 -13.89
N GLU A 57 -10.56 4.37 -13.96
CA GLU A 57 -9.67 3.37 -14.55
C GLU A 57 -9.75 2.02 -13.84
N HIS A 58 -10.21 1.98 -12.59
CA HIS A 58 -10.43 0.73 -11.86
C HIS A 58 -11.49 -0.15 -12.51
N LEU A 59 -12.40 0.36 -13.33
CA LEU A 59 -13.34 -0.49 -14.06
C LEU A 59 -12.62 -1.39 -15.07
N GLN A 60 -11.51 -0.90 -15.64
CA GLN A 60 -10.74 -1.57 -16.69
C GLN A 60 -9.44 -2.21 -16.17
N CYS A 61 -9.16 -2.09 -14.87
CA CYS A 61 -8.03 -2.73 -14.24
C CYS A 61 -8.32 -4.19 -13.91
N ASP A 62 -7.26 -5.00 -13.78
CA ASP A 62 -7.37 -6.35 -13.24
C ASP A 62 -6.97 -6.39 -11.76
N SER A 63 -6.27 -5.36 -11.27
CA SER A 63 -5.75 -5.26 -9.90
C SER A 63 -5.34 -3.82 -9.54
N ALA A 64 -5.14 -3.56 -8.26
CA ALA A 64 -4.59 -2.31 -7.73
C ALA A 64 -3.45 -2.59 -6.74
N ILE A 65 -2.39 -1.79 -6.79
CA ILE A 65 -1.24 -1.88 -5.87
C ILE A 65 -1.02 -0.53 -5.20
N VAL A 66 -0.95 -0.52 -3.88
CA VAL A 66 -0.57 0.66 -3.09
C VAL A 66 0.70 0.35 -2.35
N VAL A 67 1.71 1.18 -2.56
CA VAL A 67 2.99 1.12 -1.87
C VAL A 67 3.16 2.33 -0.98
N VAL A 68 3.48 2.11 0.29
CA VAL A 68 3.66 3.18 1.27
C VAL A 68 5.07 3.07 1.84
N MET A 69 5.84 4.14 1.75
CA MET A 69 7.21 4.25 2.27
C MET A 69 7.30 5.43 3.25
N SER A 70 6.99 5.17 4.51
CA SER A 70 6.95 6.21 5.52
C SER A 70 7.58 5.76 6.82
N HIS A 71 7.83 6.71 7.72
CA HIS A 71 7.92 6.37 9.13
C HIS A 71 6.60 5.75 9.60
N GLY A 72 6.70 4.87 10.58
CA GLY A 72 5.54 4.23 11.19
C GLY A 72 5.80 3.99 12.66
N VAL A 73 4.71 3.87 13.41
CA VAL A 73 4.74 3.56 14.84
C VAL A 73 3.57 2.62 15.11
N PHE A 74 3.88 1.39 15.54
CA PHE A 74 2.89 0.32 15.72
C PHE A 74 2.02 0.09 14.46
N ASP A 75 0.70 0.27 14.58
CA ASP A 75 -0.28 0.14 13.48
C ASP A 75 -0.62 1.48 12.80
N HIS A 76 0.30 2.45 12.85
CA HIS A 76 0.14 3.75 12.21
C HIS A 76 1.27 4.03 11.22
N LEU A 77 0.89 4.61 10.08
CA LEU A 77 1.78 5.31 9.18
C LEU A 77 1.90 6.76 9.67
N LEU A 78 3.02 7.43 9.43
CA LEU A 78 3.16 8.86 9.75
C LEU A 78 3.15 9.70 8.47
N GLY A 79 2.51 10.86 8.51
CA GLY A 79 2.71 11.90 7.50
C GLY A 79 4.03 12.66 7.71
N ILE A 80 4.40 13.55 6.78
CA ILE A 80 5.53 14.47 7.00
C ILE A 80 5.30 15.46 8.15
N ASP A 81 4.04 15.63 8.54
CA ASP A 81 3.60 16.41 9.70
C ASP A 81 3.68 15.60 11.01
N GLU A 82 4.26 14.40 10.97
CA GLU A 82 4.38 13.44 12.09
C GLU A 82 3.03 13.00 12.67
N MET A 83 1.94 13.33 11.99
CA MET A 83 0.60 12.95 12.42
C MET A 83 0.29 11.51 12.02
N PRO A 84 -0.35 10.72 12.91
CA PRO A 84 -0.60 9.31 12.65
C PRO A 84 -1.79 9.07 11.71
N VAL A 85 -1.63 8.09 10.82
CA VAL A 85 -2.66 7.53 9.94
C VAL A 85 -2.85 6.06 10.31
N ASN A 86 -4.04 5.73 10.83
CA ASN A 86 -4.35 4.36 11.21
C ASN A 86 -4.30 3.42 9.99
N PHE A 87 -3.41 2.43 10.02
CA PHE A 87 -3.15 1.57 8.87
C PHE A 87 -4.37 0.74 8.46
N HIS A 88 -5.12 0.22 9.43
CA HIS A 88 -6.34 -0.55 9.13
C HIS A 88 -7.39 0.28 8.40
N SER A 89 -7.61 1.50 8.89
CA SER A 89 -8.54 2.45 8.28
C SER A 89 -8.06 2.86 6.88
N PHE A 90 -6.74 3.02 6.68
CA PHE A 90 -6.14 3.36 5.39
C PHE A 90 -6.36 2.26 4.36
N VAL A 91 -6.09 1.00 4.72
CA VAL A 91 -6.37 -0.17 3.88
C VAL A 91 -7.86 -0.30 3.57
N SER A 92 -8.73 0.06 4.53
CA SER A 92 -10.18 -0.01 4.35
C SER A 92 -10.71 0.91 3.24
N CYS A 93 -9.96 1.93 2.81
CA CYS A 93 -10.34 2.78 1.68
C CYS A 93 -10.49 2.00 0.37
N LEU A 94 -9.81 0.85 0.22
CA LEU A 94 -9.94 -0.02 -0.95
C LEU A 94 -10.86 -1.23 -0.71
N ASN A 95 -11.61 -1.29 0.39
CA ASN A 95 -12.56 -2.39 0.60
C ASN A 95 -13.74 -2.32 -0.41
N SER A 96 -14.55 -3.38 -0.44
CA SER A 96 -15.69 -3.47 -1.37
C SER A 96 -16.74 -2.37 -1.23
N LYS A 97 -16.83 -1.72 -0.06
CA LYS A 97 -17.76 -0.61 0.18
C LYS A 97 -17.22 0.72 -0.36
N ASN A 98 -15.94 0.97 -0.16
CA ASN A 98 -15.30 2.25 -0.44
C ASN A 98 -14.69 2.32 -1.85
N ALA A 99 -14.32 1.18 -2.44
CA ALA A 99 -13.81 1.06 -3.80
C ALA A 99 -14.61 0.02 -4.62
N PRO A 100 -15.89 0.29 -4.94
CA PRO A 100 -16.76 -0.69 -5.61
C PRO A 100 -16.24 -1.14 -6.98
N LYS A 101 -15.46 -0.30 -7.66
CA LYS A 101 -14.83 -0.60 -8.97
C LYS A 101 -13.72 -1.66 -8.88
N LEU A 102 -13.25 -1.96 -7.66
CA LEU A 102 -12.23 -2.97 -7.35
C LEU A 102 -12.82 -4.25 -6.71
N ILE A 103 -14.14 -4.42 -6.72
CA ILE A 103 -14.78 -5.67 -6.27
C ILE A 103 -14.33 -6.83 -7.18
N GLY A 104 -13.92 -7.95 -6.58
CA GLY A 104 -13.41 -9.13 -7.29
C GLY A 104 -12.03 -8.95 -7.92
N LYS A 105 -11.32 -7.85 -7.61
CA LYS A 105 -9.98 -7.55 -8.12
C LYS A 105 -8.96 -7.57 -6.98
N PRO A 106 -7.78 -8.18 -7.14
CA PRO A 106 -6.74 -8.14 -6.12
C PRO A 106 -6.31 -6.70 -5.77
N LYS A 107 -6.16 -6.45 -4.47
CA LYS A 107 -5.73 -5.16 -3.90
C LYS A 107 -4.53 -5.43 -3.01
N ILE A 108 -3.34 -5.04 -3.46
CA ILE A 108 -2.09 -5.37 -2.79
C ILE A 108 -1.58 -4.11 -2.10
N PHE A 109 -1.28 -4.21 -0.81
CA PHE A 109 -0.60 -3.16 -0.07
C PHE A 109 0.82 -3.62 0.25
N ILE A 110 1.83 -2.85 -0.15
CA ILE A 110 3.23 -3.05 0.24
C ILE A 110 3.60 -1.87 1.13
N VAL A 111 4.03 -2.14 2.35
CA VAL A 111 4.26 -1.07 3.34
C VAL A 111 5.66 -1.22 3.91
N GLN A 112 6.50 -0.25 3.57
CA GLN A 112 7.78 -0.02 4.19
C GLN A 112 7.59 1.05 5.27
N ALA A 113 7.37 0.60 6.51
CA ALA A 113 7.27 1.48 7.67
C ALA A 113 7.61 0.71 8.95
N CYS A 114 8.16 1.41 9.95
CA CYS A 114 8.40 0.80 11.26
C CYS A 114 7.05 0.41 11.91
N ARG A 115 7.00 -0.75 12.57
CA ARG A 115 5.78 -1.29 13.21
C ARG A 115 5.92 -1.52 14.71
N GLY A 116 6.92 -0.91 15.34
CA GLY A 116 7.20 -1.03 16.76
C GLY A 116 8.57 -0.47 17.13
N GLU A 117 8.89 -0.53 18.41
CA GLU A 117 10.12 0.01 19.02
C GLU A 117 11.14 -1.10 19.37
N ASN A 118 10.87 -2.34 18.98
CA ASN A 118 11.80 -3.45 19.21
C ASN A 118 12.99 -3.28 18.26
N TYR A 119 14.05 -2.66 18.78
CA TYR A 119 15.34 -2.66 18.13
C TYR A 119 15.97 -4.03 18.35
N ASP A 120 16.25 -4.76 17.27
CA ASP A 120 17.23 -5.83 17.34
C ASP A 120 18.58 -5.20 17.72
N GLU A 121 19.28 -5.77 18.71
CA GLU A 121 20.64 -5.32 19.06
C GLU A 121 21.64 -5.54 17.91
N GLU A 122 21.23 -6.29 16.88
CA GLU A 122 21.98 -6.56 15.66
C GLU A 122 21.81 -5.45 14.61
N LYS A 123 22.86 -5.17 13.83
CA LYS A 123 22.85 -4.12 12.79
C LYS A 123 21.85 -4.35 11.65
N VAL A 124 21.35 -5.57 11.52
CA VAL A 124 20.35 -5.98 10.53
C VAL A 124 19.16 -6.52 11.30
N PRO A 125 17.94 -6.00 11.10
CA PRO A 125 16.76 -6.54 11.78
C PRO A 125 16.57 -8.02 11.45
N THR A 126 16.27 -8.83 12.47
CA THR A 126 16.02 -10.28 12.37
C THR A 126 14.87 -10.59 11.40
N PHE A 127 13.90 -9.67 11.31
CA PHE A 127 12.74 -9.76 10.42
C PHE A 127 12.80 -8.71 9.29
N ALA A 128 13.95 -8.57 8.64
CA ALA A 128 14.10 -7.80 7.40
C ALA A 128 13.80 -8.65 6.14
N ASP A 129 13.56 -8.00 5.01
CA ASP A 129 13.44 -8.60 3.66
C ASP A 129 12.31 -9.63 3.46
N ILE A 130 11.26 -9.58 4.28
CA ILE A 130 10.11 -10.49 4.20
C ILE A 130 8.85 -9.75 3.71
N LEU A 131 8.22 -10.27 2.65
CA LEU A 131 6.87 -9.88 2.24
C LEU A 131 5.87 -10.97 2.65
N ILE A 132 4.92 -10.62 3.51
CA ILE A 132 3.79 -11.49 3.89
C ILE A 132 2.53 -10.99 3.18
N ALA A 133 1.98 -11.79 2.27
CA ALA A 133 0.72 -11.50 1.57
C ALA A 133 -0.39 -12.44 2.06
N SER A 134 -1.42 -11.86 2.67
CA SER A 134 -2.62 -12.58 3.14
C SER A 134 -3.83 -12.21 2.27
N ALA A 135 -4.67 -13.21 1.96
CA ALA A 135 -5.87 -13.01 1.13
C ALA A 135 -6.95 -12.13 1.81
N THR A 136 -6.89 -12.00 3.13
CA THR A 136 -7.76 -11.12 3.93
C THR A 136 -6.98 -10.43 5.04
N THR A 137 -7.50 -9.30 5.51
CA THR A 137 -6.99 -8.61 6.70
C THR A 137 -7.32 -9.42 7.96
N SER A 138 -6.56 -9.17 9.04
CA SER A 138 -6.79 -9.81 10.34
C SER A 138 -8.26 -9.80 10.74
N ASN A 139 -8.73 -10.92 11.29
CA ASN A 139 -10.12 -11.17 11.70
C ASN A 139 -11.17 -11.28 10.57
N ASN A 140 -10.75 -11.37 9.30
CA ASN A 140 -11.67 -11.59 8.16
C ASN A 140 -11.43 -12.94 7.49
N VAL A 141 -12.51 -13.55 6.97
CA VAL A 141 -12.47 -14.86 6.29
C VAL A 141 -12.20 -14.72 4.79
N SER A 142 -11.33 -15.57 4.24
CA SER A 142 -11.11 -15.70 2.80
C SER A 142 -12.10 -16.70 2.20
N TRP A 143 -12.79 -16.30 1.13
CA TRP A 143 -13.80 -17.13 0.46
C TRP A 143 -13.24 -17.75 -0.83
N ARG A 144 -13.55 -19.03 -1.04
CA ARG A 144 -13.26 -19.74 -2.30
C ARG A 144 -14.55 -20.26 -2.92
N ASN A 145 -14.86 -19.82 -4.14
CA ASN A 145 -15.92 -20.38 -4.94
C ASN A 145 -15.43 -21.68 -5.62
N SER A 146 -16.23 -22.74 -5.58
CA SER A 146 -15.87 -24.05 -6.13
C SER A 146 -15.82 -24.10 -7.66
N ALA A 147 -16.55 -23.22 -8.35
CA ALA A 147 -16.60 -23.15 -9.81
C ALA A 147 -15.64 -22.10 -10.39
N THR A 148 -15.40 -21.00 -9.68
CA THR A 148 -14.66 -19.84 -10.22
C THR A 148 -13.37 -19.50 -9.46
N GLY A 149 -13.00 -20.27 -8.42
CA GLY A 149 -11.80 -20.04 -7.64
C GLY A 149 -11.99 -19.05 -6.48
N THR A 150 -10.88 -18.59 -5.89
CA THR A 150 -10.90 -17.58 -4.82
C THR A 150 -11.32 -16.21 -5.35
N TRP A 151 -12.01 -15.44 -4.50
CA TRP A 151 -12.40 -14.06 -4.79
C TRP A 151 -11.20 -13.11 -4.79
#